data_AF-A0A9E6JRQ0-F1
#
_entry.id   AF-A0A9E6JRQ0-F1
#
_cell.length_a   1.000
_cell.length_b   1.000
_cell.length_c   1.000
_cell.angle_alpha   90.00
_cell.angle_beta   90.00
_cell.angle_gamma   90.00
#
_symmetry.space_group_name_H-M   'P 1'
#
loop_
_entity.id
_entity.type
_entity.pdbx_description
1 polymer ?
#
loop_
_entity_poly.entity_id
_entity_poly.type
_entity_poly.pdbx_seq_one_letter_code
_entity_poly.pdbx_strand_id
1 'polypeptide(L)'
;HLHSDPFLVSWTYIPNLHPQVLAALQKEKGTELTTDAVGIVEGQALAALVQAADRAVKTTAVRLLELTYNLDLGGKGYFTFTGDLSEVEAALASAEQLLREEAAFVHSEILARPHDIIQGLVLEGLESSCF
;
A
#
# COMPACT_ATOMS: atom_id res chain seq x y z
N HIS A 1 -15.18 -22.71 14.22
CA HIS A 1 -14.96 -22.46 15.65
C HIS A 1 -14.00 -21.28 15.94
N LEU A 2 -13.87 -20.28 15.05
CA LEU A 2 -13.09 -19.06 15.36
C LEU A 2 -13.81 -18.08 16.31
N HIS A 3 -15.14 -18.11 16.37
CA HIS A 3 -15.95 -17.10 17.08
C HIS A 3 -16.10 -17.28 18.61
N SER A 4 -15.34 -18.19 19.22
CA SER A 4 -15.46 -18.51 20.66
C SER A 4 -14.20 -18.20 21.47
N ASP A 5 -13.17 -17.62 20.84
CA ASP A 5 -11.96 -17.18 21.53
C ASP A 5 -12.13 -15.73 22.03
N PRO A 6 -12.13 -15.49 23.36
CA PRO A 6 -12.26 -14.14 23.92
C PRO A 6 -11.08 -13.21 23.60
N PHE A 7 -9.98 -13.72 23.03
CA PHE A 7 -8.82 -12.93 22.65
C PHE A 7 -8.76 -12.60 21.14
N LEU A 8 -9.72 -13.10 20.34
CA LEU A 8 -9.78 -12.76 18.91
C LEU A 8 -10.24 -11.31 18.72
N VAL A 9 -9.32 -10.45 18.28
CA VAL A 9 -9.62 -9.03 17.99
C VAL A 9 -10.25 -8.87 16.61
N SER A 10 -9.66 -9.50 15.58
CA SER A 10 -10.15 -9.44 14.21
C SER A 10 -9.60 -10.61 13.40
N TRP A 11 -10.34 -11.03 12.37
CA TRP A 11 -9.89 -11.99 11.37
C TRP A 11 -10.39 -11.57 10.00
N THR A 12 -9.64 -11.92 8.95
CA THR A 12 -10.08 -11.76 7.57
C THR A 12 -9.57 -12.92 6.71
N TYR A 13 -10.23 -13.16 5.58
CA TYR A 13 -9.80 -14.11 4.57
C TYR A 13 -9.80 -13.42 3.21
N ILE A 14 -8.62 -13.27 2.60
CA ILE A 14 -8.44 -12.57 1.32
C ILE A 14 -8.08 -13.61 0.25
N PRO A 15 -9.05 -14.10 -0.54
CA PRO A 15 -8.78 -15.04 -1.61
C PRO A 15 -8.13 -14.35 -2.81
N ASN A 16 -7.33 -15.11 -3.59
CA ASN A 16 -6.76 -14.67 -4.87
C ASN A 16 -5.95 -13.37 -4.77
N LEU A 17 -5.10 -13.25 -3.74
CA LEU A 17 -4.25 -12.07 -3.55
C LEU A 17 -3.29 -11.89 -4.73
N HIS A 18 -3.18 -10.67 -5.26
CA HIS A 18 -2.30 -10.37 -6.37
C HIS A 18 -0.83 -10.60 -5.99
N PRO A 19 0.00 -11.24 -6.86
CA PRO A 19 1.40 -11.55 -6.54
C PRO A 19 2.24 -10.36 -6.11
N GLN A 20 1.98 -9.17 -6.68
CA GLN A 20 2.68 -7.94 -6.27
C GLN A 20 2.45 -7.59 -4.79
N VAL A 21 1.25 -7.84 -4.25
CA VAL A 21 0.96 -7.57 -2.84
C VAL A 21 1.70 -8.56 -1.95
N LEU A 22 1.79 -9.83 -2.37
CA LEU A 22 2.57 -10.84 -1.66
C LEU A 22 4.06 -10.47 -1.61
N ALA A 23 4.63 -10.07 -2.76
CA ALA A 23 6.02 -9.63 -2.85
C ALA A 23 6.29 -8.40 -1.96
N ALA A 24 5.39 -7.41 -1.95
CA ALA A 24 5.49 -6.24 -1.11
C ALA A 24 5.43 -6.58 0.40
N LEU A 25 4.53 -7.48 0.81
CA LEU A 25 4.45 -7.96 2.19
C LEU A 25 5.71 -8.73 2.63
N GLN A 26 6.37 -9.41 1.70
CA GLN A 26 7.63 -10.12 1.93
C GLN A 26 8.85 -9.18 1.90
N LYS A 27 8.62 -7.88 1.66
CA LYS A 27 9.69 -6.87 1.47
C LYS A 27 10.68 -7.29 0.39
N GLU A 28 10.21 -7.97 -0.66
CA GLU A 28 11.05 -8.28 -1.81
C GLU A 28 11.45 -6.97 -2.49
N LYS A 29 12.76 -6.79 -2.72
CA LYS A 29 13.24 -5.61 -3.45
C LYS A 29 12.72 -5.69 -4.88
N GLY A 30 11.88 -4.73 -5.25
CA GLY A 30 11.49 -4.55 -6.64
C GLY A 30 12.71 -4.25 -7.51
N THR A 31 12.66 -4.65 -8.77
CA THR A 31 13.66 -4.25 -9.77
C THR A 31 13.69 -2.74 -9.93
N GLU A 32 14.87 -2.21 -10.26
CA GLU A 32 15.15 -0.81 -10.61
C GLU A 32 14.04 -0.26 -11.51
N LEU A 33 13.39 0.81 -11.05
CA LEU A 33 12.28 1.45 -11.74
C LEU A 33 12.63 2.88 -12.12
N THR A 34 12.21 3.26 -13.32
CA THR A 34 11.84 4.64 -13.60
C THR A 34 10.45 4.87 -13.03
N THR A 35 10.33 5.70 -12.00
CA THR A 35 9.04 6.13 -11.47
C THR A 35 8.60 7.40 -12.18
N ASP A 36 7.43 7.37 -12.82
CA ASP A 36 6.78 8.57 -13.38
C ASP A 36 6.00 9.28 -12.27
N ALA A 37 4.75 8.86 -12.02
CA ALA A 37 3.96 9.30 -10.88
C ALA A 37 4.04 8.29 -9.74
N VAL A 38 3.91 8.76 -8.51
CA VAL A 38 3.82 7.92 -7.30
C VAL A 38 2.51 8.24 -6.59
N GLY A 39 1.76 7.19 -6.25
CA GLY A 39 0.63 7.27 -5.34
C GLY A 39 1.02 6.75 -3.96
N ILE A 40 0.56 7.43 -2.93
CA ILE A 40 0.74 7.05 -1.52
C ILE A 40 -0.65 6.93 -0.91
N VAL A 41 -0.91 5.83 -0.20
CA VAL A 41 -2.17 5.61 0.52
C VAL A 41 -1.85 5.18 1.94
N GLU A 42 -2.29 5.96 2.92
CA GLU A 42 -2.21 5.68 4.36
C GLU A 42 -3.58 5.25 4.89
N GLY A 43 -3.58 4.19 5.69
CA GLY A 43 -4.78 3.64 6.31
C GLY A 43 -4.48 3.00 7.66
N GLN A 44 -5.55 2.60 8.33
CA GLN A 44 -5.54 1.80 9.55
C GLN A 44 -5.98 0.37 9.22
N ALA A 45 -5.66 -0.56 10.11
CA ALA A 45 -5.96 -1.99 9.96
C ALA A 45 -5.27 -2.65 8.74
N LEU A 46 -4.28 -3.50 9.01
CA LEU A 46 -3.51 -4.23 7.99
C LEU A 46 -4.39 -4.96 6.96
N ALA A 47 -5.48 -5.60 7.41
CA ALA A 47 -6.41 -6.31 6.52
C ALA A 47 -7.04 -5.39 5.46
N ALA A 48 -7.42 -4.16 5.83
CA ALA A 48 -8.02 -3.20 4.90
C ALA A 48 -6.95 -2.65 3.93
N LEU A 49 -5.75 -2.37 4.43
CA LEU A 49 -4.61 -1.95 3.60
C LEU A 49 -4.24 -2.99 2.54
N VAL A 50 -4.15 -4.27 2.93
CA VAL A 50 -3.85 -5.36 1.99
C VAL A 50 -4.93 -5.48 0.91
N GLN A 51 -6.20 -5.38 1.28
CA GLN A 51 -7.31 -5.40 0.31
C GLN A 51 -7.33 -4.18 -0.60
N ALA A 52 -6.99 -2.99 -0.08
CA ALA A 52 -6.91 -1.77 -0.86
C ALA A 52 -5.77 -1.83 -1.89
N ALA A 53 -4.57 -2.29 -1.47
CA ALA A 53 -3.44 -2.50 -2.37
C ALA A 53 -3.75 -3.55 -3.44
N ASP A 54 -4.36 -4.68 -3.06
CA ASP A 54 -4.81 -5.73 -3.98
C ASP A 54 -5.82 -5.21 -5.01
N ARG A 55 -6.79 -4.41 -4.56
CA ARG A 55 -7.77 -3.78 -5.46
C ARG A 55 -7.10 -2.78 -6.41
N ALA A 56 -6.18 -1.95 -5.93
CA ALA A 56 -5.45 -0.99 -6.77
C ALA A 56 -4.72 -1.70 -7.92
N VAL A 57 -3.85 -2.67 -7.61
CA VAL A 57 -3.06 -3.37 -8.65
C VAL A 57 -3.89 -4.26 -9.58
N LYS A 58 -5.11 -4.65 -9.19
CA LYS A 58 -6.02 -5.43 -10.06
C LYS A 58 -6.86 -4.55 -10.99
N THR A 59 -7.04 -3.28 -10.64
CA THR A 59 -7.95 -2.38 -11.38
C THR A 59 -7.21 -1.44 -12.30
N THR A 60 -5.91 -1.26 -12.13
CA THR A 60 -5.08 -0.34 -12.91
C THR A 60 -3.73 -0.96 -13.27
N ALA A 61 -3.05 -0.34 -14.22
CA ALA A 61 -1.72 -0.74 -14.67
C ALA A 61 -0.59 -0.14 -13.80
N VAL A 62 -0.81 -0.01 -12.49
CA VAL A 62 0.23 0.45 -11.55
C VAL A 62 1.10 -0.71 -11.05
N ARG A 63 2.34 -0.39 -10.70
CA ARG A 63 3.22 -1.31 -9.96
C ARG A 63 3.24 -0.94 -8.49
N LEU A 64 2.93 -1.91 -7.62
CA LEU A 64 3.11 -1.77 -6.18
C LEU A 64 4.61 -1.74 -5.84
N LEU A 65 5.00 -0.80 -5.00
CA LEU A 65 6.38 -0.59 -4.58
C LEU A 65 6.62 -1.14 -3.19
N GLU A 66 5.82 -0.68 -2.23
CA GLU A 66 5.95 -1.00 -0.83
C GLU A 66 4.55 -1.16 -0.20
N LEU A 67 4.44 -2.05 0.78
CA LEU A 67 3.33 -2.09 1.73
C LEU A 67 3.92 -2.28 3.12
N THR A 68 3.84 -1.24 3.93
CA THR A 68 4.40 -1.22 5.28
C THR A 68 3.30 -0.99 6.31
N TYR A 69 3.38 -1.72 7.41
CA TYR A 69 2.46 -1.61 8.53
C TYR A 69 3.24 -1.55 9.83
N ASN A 70 3.05 -0.47 10.58
CA ASN A 70 3.79 -0.20 11.79
C ASN A 70 2.89 -0.42 13.01
N LEU A 71 3.23 -1.39 13.84
CA LEU A 71 2.50 -1.71 15.07
C LEU A 71 2.58 -0.56 16.10
N ASP A 72 3.67 0.21 16.09
CA ASP A 72 3.94 1.29 17.05
C ASP A 72 3.19 2.61 16.75
N LEU A 73 2.52 2.71 15.60
CA LEU A 73 1.81 3.92 15.15
C LEU A 73 0.29 3.82 15.30
N GLY A 74 -0.20 3.07 16.30
CA GLY A 74 -1.64 2.87 16.50
C GLY A 74 -2.30 2.07 15.38
N GLY A 75 -1.56 1.11 14.80
CA GLY A 75 -2.07 0.24 13.73
C GLY A 75 -2.25 0.94 12.38
N LYS A 76 -1.44 1.98 12.12
CA LYS A 76 -1.34 2.62 10.81
C LYS A 76 -0.35 1.90 9.91
N GLY A 77 -0.64 1.96 8.62
CA GLY A 77 0.28 1.54 7.58
C GLY A 77 0.03 2.33 6.31
N TYR A 78 0.91 2.15 5.34
CA TYR A 78 0.77 2.75 4.04
C TYR A 78 1.23 1.78 2.97
N PHE A 79 0.82 2.04 1.74
CA PHE A 79 1.42 1.43 0.58
C PHE A 79 1.65 2.48 -0.51
N THR A 80 2.64 2.21 -1.34
CA THR A 80 3.02 3.08 -2.46
C THR A 80 3.00 2.31 -3.76
N PHE A 81 2.64 2.99 -4.84
CA PHE A 81 2.62 2.43 -6.18
C PHE A 81 3.04 3.48 -7.20
N THR A 82 3.47 3.04 -8.38
CA THR A 82 3.90 3.93 -9.47
C THR A 82 3.30 3.51 -10.80
N GLY A 83 3.23 4.46 -11.73
CA GLY A 83 2.81 4.25 -13.11
C GLY A 83 2.56 5.60 -13.78
N ASP A 84 1.84 5.55 -14.90
CA ASP A 84 1.31 6.75 -15.55
C ASP A 84 0.38 7.51 -14.58
N LEU A 85 0.39 8.84 -14.65
CA LEU A 85 -0.38 9.69 -13.74
C LEU A 85 -1.87 9.29 -13.69
N SER A 86 -2.48 9.00 -14.84
CA SER A 86 -3.88 8.58 -14.91
C SER A 86 -4.15 7.24 -14.23
N GLU A 87 -3.23 6.29 -14.34
CA GLU A 87 -3.33 4.99 -13.68
C GLU A 87 -3.14 5.13 -12.16
N VAL A 88 -2.24 6.02 -11.74
CA VAL A 88 -2.03 6.37 -10.33
C VAL A 88 -3.26 7.03 -9.73
N GLU A 89 -3.88 8.00 -10.42
CA GLU A 89 -5.13 8.64 -9.98
C GLU A 89 -6.26 7.63 -9.82
N ALA A 90 -6.44 6.73 -10.81
CA ALA A 90 -7.46 5.69 -10.75
C ALA A 90 -7.21 4.67 -9.63
N ALA A 91 -5.96 4.28 -9.42
CA ALA A 91 -5.56 3.35 -8.37
C ALA A 91 -5.83 3.93 -6.98
N LEU A 92 -5.46 5.20 -6.79
CA LEU A 92 -5.66 5.95 -5.56
C LEU A 92 -7.15 6.07 -5.24
N ALA A 93 -7.98 6.48 -6.21
CA ALA A 93 -9.42 6.56 -6.04
C ALA A 93 -10.06 5.21 -5.65
N SER A 94 -9.63 4.11 -6.30
CA SER A 94 -10.15 2.77 -5.99
C SER A 94 -9.71 2.29 -4.59
N ALA A 95 -8.47 2.55 -4.19
CA ALA A 95 -7.97 2.23 -2.86
C ALA A 95 -8.66 3.05 -1.76
N GLU A 96 -8.79 4.37 -1.95
CA GLU A 96 -9.49 5.26 -1.04
C GLU A 96 -10.91 4.81 -0.79
N GLN A 97 -11.63 4.45 -1.85
CA GLN A 97 -13.00 3.97 -1.73
C GLN A 97 -13.07 2.75 -0.80
N LEU A 98 -12.17 1.77 -0.98
CA LEU A 98 -12.12 0.59 -0.11
C LEU A 98 -11.88 0.96 1.34
N LEU A 99 -10.85 1.78 1.58
CA LEU A 99 -10.48 2.15 2.94
C LEU A 99 -11.57 2.96 3.62
N ARG A 100 -12.33 3.79 2.89
CA ARG A 100 -13.48 4.52 3.45
C ARG A 100 -14.65 3.59 3.77
N GLU A 101 -14.93 2.60 2.91
CA GLU A 101 -15.95 1.57 3.17
C GLU A 101 -15.64 0.78 4.45
N GLU A 102 -14.36 0.50 4.70
CA GLU A 102 -13.85 -0.20 5.90
C GLU A 102 -13.60 0.73 7.11
N ALA A 103 -13.94 2.03 7.01
CA ALA A 103 -13.65 3.05 8.03
C ALA A 103 -12.17 3.10 8.47
N ALA A 104 -11.27 2.79 7.54
CA ALA A 104 -9.84 2.61 7.71
C ALA A 104 -9.00 3.67 6.98
N PHE A 105 -9.61 4.59 6.23
CA PHE A 105 -8.88 5.62 5.47
C PHE A 105 -8.26 6.67 6.40
N VAL A 106 -6.98 6.99 6.17
CA VAL A 106 -6.29 8.08 6.87
C VAL A 106 -5.95 9.22 5.91
N HIS A 107 -5.17 8.93 4.87
CA HIS A 107 -4.70 9.94 3.93
C HIS A 107 -4.25 9.31 2.60
N SER A 108 -4.15 10.13 1.57
CA SER A 108 -3.67 9.75 0.25
C SER A 108 -3.07 10.98 -0.45
N GLU A 109 -2.02 10.77 -1.25
CA GLU A 109 -1.30 11.84 -1.94
C GLU A 109 -0.75 11.32 -3.27
N ILE A 110 -0.67 12.20 -4.27
CA ILE A 110 -0.06 11.90 -5.57
C ILE A 110 1.14 12.81 -5.79
N LEU A 111 2.28 12.20 -6.07
CA LEU A 111 3.48 12.89 -6.53
C LEU A 111 3.60 12.65 -8.04
N ALA A 112 3.09 13.58 -8.85
CA ALA A 112 2.98 13.38 -10.29
C ALA A 112 4.33 13.21 -11.01
N ARG A 113 5.38 13.90 -10.54
CA ARG A 113 6.76 13.81 -11.03
C ARG A 113 7.72 14.10 -9.87
N PRO A 114 7.94 13.15 -8.95
CA PRO A 114 8.82 13.37 -7.82
C PRO A 114 10.24 13.63 -8.33
N HIS A 115 10.96 14.56 -7.71
CA HIS A 115 12.39 14.75 -7.98
C HIS A 115 13.18 13.48 -7.62
N ASP A 116 14.26 13.16 -8.32
CA ASP A 116 15.02 11.90 -8.19
C ASP A 116 15.37 11.52 -6.74
N ILE A 117 15.74 12.50 -5.91
CA ILE A 117 16.00 12.30 -4.46
C ILE A 117 14.78 11.71 -3.75
N ILE A 118 13.58 12.22 -4.05
CA ILE A 118 12.32 11.72 -3.48
C ILE A 118 11.98 10.35 -4.07
N GLN A 119 12.27 10.12 -5.35
CA GLN A 119 12.10 8.79 -5.97
C GLN A 119 12.93 7.74 -5.25
N GLY A 120 14.22 8.02 -4.99
CA GLY A 120 15.10 7.14 -4.23
C GLY A 120 14.55 6.83 -2.83
N LEU A 121 14.07 7.85 -2.13
CA LEU A 121 13.47 7.69 -0.80
C LEU A 121 12.24 6.77 -0.80
N VAL A 122 11.36 6.93 -1.79
CA VAL A 122 10.13 6.15 -1.92
C VAL A 122 10.40 4.72 -2.37
N LEU A 123 11.40 4.51 -3.25
CA LEU A 123 11.73 3.21 -3.81
C LEU A 123 12.59 2.35 -2.88
N GLU A 124 13.54 2.97 -2.17
CA GLU A 124 14.51 2.28 -1.33
C GLU A 124 14.06 2.19 0.13
N GLY A 125 12.97 2.89 0.48
CA GLY A 125 12.52 3.08 1.85
C GLY A 125 13.49 3.97 2.66
N LEU A 126 13.01 4.47 3.80
CA LEU A 126 13.80 5.29 4.73
C LEU A 126 14.94 4.52 5.43
N GLU A 127 15.11 3.23 5.17
CA GLU A 127 16.08 2.37 5.87
C GLU A 127 17.53 2.52 5.36
N SER A 128 17.79 3.32 4.30
CA SER A 128 19.12 3.48 3.72
C SER A 128 19.87 4.77 4.09
N SER A 129 19.35 5.58 5.02
CA SER A 129 20.07 6.78 5.50
C SER A 129 19.98 6.96 7.01
N CYS A 130 21.09 6.65 7.70
CA CYS A 130 21.42 6.92 9.10
C CYS A 130 20.61 6.19 10.18
N PHE A 131 21.13 5.05 10.67
CA PHE A 131 22.03 5.00 11.84
C PHE A 131 22.99 3.81 11.74
#